data_AF-A0A161YQ81-F1
#
_entry.id   AF-A0A161YQ81-F1
#
_cell.length_a   1.000
_cell.length_b   1.000
_cell.length_c   1.000
_cell.angle_alpha   90.00
_cell.angle_beta   90.00
_cell.angle_gamma   90.00
#
_symmetry.space_group_name_H-M   'P 1'
#
loop_
_entity.id
_entity.type
_entity.pdbx_description
1 polymer ?
#
loop_
_entity_poly.entity_id
_entity_poly.type
_entity_poly.pdbx_seq_one_letter_code
_entity_poly.pdbx_strand_id
1 'polypeptide(L)'
;MTVTLDIQQPQPFDLVGSTILVSGNAVAFEGTLSIRVSEGHDEYSSFANVGSLALRQFQGSIDIPDNNSFQLNRLFLTLADDSGNENGPSIVIPILFGPKILPGYGGWRPYTVKPGDTLTKIAQQEYGNSDFQPIFQANQHILNDPNLIFPGQLLRIPRNDI
;
A
#
# COMPACT_ATOMS: atom_id res chain seq x y z
N MET A 1 -4.46 -16.50 -22.00
CA MET A 1 -3.60 -17.10 -20.96
C MET A 1 -4.17 -16.70 -19.63
N THR A 2 -4.79 -17.62 -18.89
CA THR A 2 -5.40 -17.34 -17.58
C THR A 2 -4.32 -17.09 -16.57
N VAL A 3 -4.19 -15.84 -16.12
CA VAL A 3 -3.29 -15.45 -15.03
C VAL A 3 -3.82 -16.12 -13.75
N THR A 4 -3.03 -17.04 -13.18
CA THR A 4 -3.40 -17.85 -12.00
C THR A 4 -3.01 -17.20 -10.67
N LEU A 5 -2.38 -16.03 -10.71
CA LEU A 5 -1.90 -15.26 -9.56
C LEU A 5 -2.37 -13.80 -9.66
N ASP A 6 -3.09 -13.33 -8.66
CA ASP A 6 -3.72 -12.01 -8.59
C ASP A 6 -3.67 -11.47 -7.16
N ILE A 7 -3.53 -10.15 -7.02
CA ILE A 7 -3.66 -9.44 -5.75
C ILE A 7 -4.99 -8.68 -5.76
N GLN A 8 -5.90 -9.09 -4.89
CA GLN A 8 -7.16 -8.39 -4.65
C GLN A 8 -7.01 -7.27 -3.63
N GLN A 9 -6.13 -7.41 -2.65
CA GLN A 9 -5.75 -6.36 -1.70
C GLN A 9 -4.27 -6.51 -1.31
N PRO A 10 -3.51 -5.42 -1.13
CA PRO A 10 -3.92 -4.04 -1.43
C PRO A 10 -4.06 -3.79 -2.94
N GLN A 11 -4.79 -2.75 -3.35
CA GLN A 11 -4.81 -2.29 -4.73
C GLN A 11 -3.63 -1.34 -5.02
N PRO A 12 -3.26 -1.12 -6.30
CA PRO A 12 -2.22 -0.16 -6.64
C PRO A 12 -2.44 1.21 -6.01
N PHE A 13 -1.39 1.70 -5.36
CA PHE A 13 -1.31 2.96 -4.61
C PHE A 13 -2.15 3.02 -3.33
N ASP A 14 -2.70 1.91 -2.83
CA ASP A 14 -3.36 1.92 -1.53
C ASP A 14 -2.39 2.31 -0.40
N LEU A 15 -2.94 2.99 0.61
CA LEU A 15 -2.20 3.48 1.76
C LEU A 15 -2.23 2.41 2.87
N VAL A 16 -1.07 1.81 3.13
CA VAL A 16 -0.91 0.65 4.03
C VAL A 16 -0.10 1.00 5.27
N GLY A 17 -0.31 0.26 6.37
CA GLY A 17 0.44 0.39 7.62
C GLY A 17 1.69 -0.49 7.66
N SER A 18 2.31 -0.61 8.85
CA SER A 18 3.45 -1.51 9.09
C SER A 18 3.10 -2.98 8.86
N THR A 19 1.88 -3.39 9.24
CA THR A 19 1.29 -4.67 8.85
C THR A 19 0.52 -4.48 7.56
N ILE A 20 0.99 -5.11 6.48
CA ILE A 20 0.32 -5.09 5.18
C ILE A 20 -0.42 -6.40 5.02
N LEU A 21 -1.75 -6.32 4.94
CA LEU A 21 -2.61 -7.46 4.63
C LEU A 21 -2.64 -7.67 3.13
N VAL A 22 -2.34 -8.89 2.70
CA VAL A 22 -2.36 -9.28 1.29
C VAL A 22 -3.40 -10.37 1.10
N SER A 23 -4.33 -10.15 0.19
CA SER A 23 -5.29 -11.17 -0.22
C SER A 23 -5.42 -11.17 -1.73
N GLY A 24 -5.78 -12.32 -2.27
CA GLY A 24 -5.79 -12.47 -3.71
C GLY A 24 -6.12 -13.87 -4.12
N ASN A 25 -5.92 -14.13 -5.41
CA ASN A 25 -6.07 -15.46 -5.95
C ASN A 25 -4.73 -16.04 -6.33
N ALA A 26 -4.50 -17.30 -6.01
CA ALA A 26 -3.28 -18.00 -6.36
C ALA A 26 -3.58 -19.47 -6.60
N VAL A 27 -2.76 -20.14 -7.41
CA VAL A 27 -2.68 -21.59 -7.44
C VAL A 27 -1.21 -21.91 -7.26
N ALA A 28 -0.78 -22.06 -6.02
CA ALA A 28 0.59 -22.44 -5.72
C ALA A 28 0.73 -23.96 -5.74
N PHE A 29 1.77 -24.46 -6.41
CA PHE A 29 2.04 -25.89 -6.48
C PHE A 29 2.52 -26.46 -5.13
N GLU A 30 3.30 -25.69 -4.38
CA GLU A 30 3.90 -26.09 -3.10
C GLU A 30 3.15 -25.55 -1.87
N GLY A 31 2.06 -24.82 -2.08
CA GLY A 31 1.18 -24.35 -1.01
C GLY A 31 1.70 -23.15 -0.21
N THR A 32 2.74 -22.46 -0.71
CA THR A 32 3.27 -21.22 -0.13
C THR A 32 3.51 -20.17 -1.22
N LEU A 33 3.24 -18.90 -0.91
CA LEU A 33 3.60 -17.74 -1.72
C LEU A 33 4.62 -16.88 -0.98
N SER A 34 5.55 -16.29 -1.72
CA SER A 34 6.42 -15.25 -1.19
C SER A 34 5.74 -13.88 -1.32
N ILE A 35 5.77 -13.11 -0.24
CA ILE A 35 5.36 -11.71 -0.21
C ILE A 35 6.62 -10.90 0.05
N ARG A 36 6.99 -10.03 -0.87
CA ARG A 36 8.15 -9.14 -0.74
C ARG A 36 7.71 -7.71 -0.88
N VAL A 37 8.27 -6.81 -0.08
CA VAL A 37 8.10 -5.37 -0.21
C VAL A 37 9.47 -4.74 -0.35
N SER A 38 9.68 -3.93 -1.39
CA SER A 38 10.96 -3.28 -1.65
C SER A 38 10.78 -1.86 -2.18
N GLU A 39 11.77 -1.00 -1.94
CA GLU A 39 11.90 0.31 -2.59
C GLU A 39 13.13 0.40 -3.52
N GLY A 40 13.84 -0.71 -3.71
CA GLY A 40 15.13 -0.79 -4.41
C GLY A 40 16.36 -0.65 -3.51
N HIS A 41 16.30 0.15 -2.43
CA HIS A 41 17.40 0.28 -1.46
C HIS A 41 17.33 -0.74 -0.32
N ASP A 42 16.12 -1.01 0.19
CA ASP A 42 15.86 -1.99 1.23
C ASP A 42 14.72 -2.92 0.80
N GLU A 43 14.62 -4.09 1.41
CA GLU A 43 13.52 -5.04 1.18
C GLU A 43 13.18 -5.86 2.42
N TYR A 44 11.91 -6.25 2.51
CA TYR A 44 11.41 -7.15 3.53
C TYR A 44 10.58 -8.25 2.87
N SER A 45 10.72 -9.48 3.36
CA SER A 45 10.02 -10.64 2.81
C SER A 45 9.31 -11.44 3.89
N SER A 46 8.15 -11.98 3.54
CA SER A 46 7.32 -12.88 4.33
C SER A 46 6.76 -13.96 3.41
N PHE A 47 6.02 -14.91 3.99
CA PHE A 47 5.37 -15.99 3.25
C PHE A 47 3.92 -16.11 3.65
N ALA A 48 3.05 -16.40 2.68
CA ALA A 48 1.66 -16.75 2.92
C ALA A 48 1.44 -18.24 2.62
N ASN A 49 0.83 -18.95 3.56
CA ASN A 49 0.39 -20.32 3.32
C ASN A 49 -0.92 -20.30 2.52
N VAL A 50 -0.91 -20.96 1.37
CA VAL A 50 -2.08 -21.07 0.49
C VAL A 50 -2.63 -22.50 0.41
N GLY A 51 -2.01 -23.43 1.14
CA GLY A 51 -2.45 -24.82 1.27
C GLY A 51 -2.10 -25.68 0.07
N SER A 52 -2.12 -27.00 0.24
CA SER A 52 -1.87 -27.93 -0.87
C SER A 52 -3.16 -28.23 -1.64
N LEU A 53 -3.04 -28.32 -2.97
CA LEU A 53 -4.10 -28.69 -3.92
C LEU A 53 -5.19 -27.62 -4.15
N ALA A 54 -4.95 -26.76 -5.15
CA ALA A 54 -5.98 -26.06 -5.94
C ALA A 54 -6.91 -25.07 -5.22
N LEU A 55 -6.52 -24.51 -4.07
CA LEU A 55 -7.26 -23.38 -3.49
C LEU A 55 -6.94 -22.09 -4.23
N ARG A 56 -8.01 -21.37 -4.59
CA ARG A 56 -7.96 -20.19 -5.47
C ARG A 56 -7.76 -18.88 -4.74
N GLN A 57 -8.16 -18.74 -3.47
CA GLN A 57 -8.11 -17.48 -2.72
C GLN A 57 -7.23 -17.65 -1.48
N PHE A 58 -6.36 -16.68 -1.21
CA PHE A 58 -5.49 -16.67 -0.05
C PHE A 58 -5.58 -15.37 0.74
N GLN A 59 -5.12 -15.42 1.98
CA GLN A 59 -4.88 -14.27 2.84
C GLN A 59 -3.53 -14.46 3.52
N GLY A 60 -2.74 -13.41 3.57
CA GLY A 60 -1.43 -13.37 4.22
C GLY A 60 -1.14 -11.97 4.72
N SER A 61 -0.04 -11.84 5.42
CA SER A 61 0.44 -10.55 5.90
C SER A 61 1.96 -10.46 5.84
N ILE A 62 2.43 -9.24 5.77
CA ILE A 62 3.84 -8.91 5.95
C ILE A 62 3.94 -7.80 6.99
N ASP A 63 4.69 -8.06 8.05
CA ASP A 63 4.92 -7.14 9.16
C ASP A 63 6.29 -6.48 8.99
N ILE A 64 6.28 -5.22 8.57
CA ILE A 64 7.50 -4.43 8.40
C ILE A 64 7.92 -3.91 9.78
N PRO A 65 9.12 -4.24 10.26
CA PRO A 65 9.56 -3.79 11.58
C PRO A 65 9.88 -2.29 11.57
N ASP A 66 9.70 -1.61 12.71
CA ASP A 66 9.93 -0.15 12.83
C ASP A 66 11.39 0.26 12.56
N ASN A 67 12.33 -0.69 12.67
CA ASN A 67 13.76 -0.48 12.39
C ASN A 67 14.14 -0.72 10.92
N ASN A 68 13.16 -0.81 10.01
CA ASN A 68 13.41 -0.85 8.56
C ASN A 68 14.19 0.37 8.06
N SER A 69 14.94 0.18 6.97
CA SER A 69 15.74 1.23 6.34
C SER A 69 15.08 1.84 5.10
N PHE A 70 13.75 1.68 4.95
CA PHE A 70 13.01 2.32 3.86
C PHE A 70 13.13 3.86 3.93
N GLN A 71 13.47 4.47 2.81
CA GLN A 71 13.66 5.92 2.64
C GLN A 71 12.50 6.58 1.88
N LEU A 72 11.78 5.81 1.06
CA LEU A 72 10.67 6.22 0.23
C LEU A 72 9.34 5.80 0.86
N ASN A 73 8.31 6.59 0.56
CA ASN A 73 6.93 6.25 0.91
C ASN A 73 6.27 5.33 -0.11
N ARG A 74 6.80 5.24 -1.34
CA ARG A 74 6.30 4.35 -2.38
C ARG A 74 7.12 3.07 -2.36
N LEU A 75 6.47 1.97 -1.98
CA LEU A 75 7.07 0.65 -2.01
C LEU A 75 6.45 -0.19 -3.13
N PHE A 76 7.13 -1.25 -3.52
CA PHE A 76 6.66 -2.23 -4.49
C PHE A 76 6.41 -3.54 -3.78
N LEU A 77 5.14 -3.93 -3.69
CA LEU A 77 4.72 -5.21 -3.16
C LEU A 77 4.73 -6.24 -4.28
N THR A 78 5.54 -7.27 -4.10
CA THR A 78 5.68 -8.41 -4.99
C THR A 78 5.08 -9.62 -4.34
N LEU A 79 4.17 -10.28 -5.04
CA LEU A 79 3.68 -11.61 -4.69
C LEU A 79 4.21 -12.57 -5.76
N ALA A 80 4.92 -13.62 -5.36
CA ALA A 80 5.44 -14.61 -6.28
C ALA A 80 5.25 -16.04 -5.77
N ASP A 81 4.93 -16.94 -6.69
CA ASP A 81 4.97 -18.38 -6.47
C ASP A 81 6.41 -18.85 -6.71
N ASP A 82 7.18 -19.07 -5.64
CA ASP A 82 8.59 -19.48 -5.70
C ASP A 82 8.72 -21.01 -5.60
N SER A 83 7.88 -21.73 -6.35
CA SER A 83 7.91 -23.18 -6.38
C SER A 83 9.22 -23.65 -7.01
N GLY A 84 10.06 -24.36 -6.24
CA GLY A 84 11.07 -25.26 -6.79
C GLY A 84 12.13 -24.69 -7.73
N ASN A 85 12.62 -23.45 -7.52
CA ASN A 85 13.82 -22.89 -8.18
C ASN A 85 13.61 -22.39 -9.64
N GLU A 86 12.38 -22.08 -10.04
CA GLU A 86 12.05 -21.45 -11.33
C GLU A 86 11.33 -20.11 -11.14
N ASN A 87 11.48 -19.18 -12.09
CA ASN A 87 10.77 -17.89 -12.14
C ASN A 87 9.25 -18.11 -12.30
N GLY A 88 8.58 -18.53 -11.23
CA GLY A 88 7.14 -18.69 -11.20
C GLY A 88 6.41 -17.37 -11.42
N PRO A 89 5.08 -17.41 -11.58
CA PRO A 89 4.31 -16.19 -11.78
C PRO A 89 4.54 -15.23 -10.61
N SER A 90 4.84 -13.97 -10.95
CA SER A 90 4.99 -12.89 -9.99
C SER A 90 4.15 -11.70 -10.42
N ILE A 91 3.52 -11.04 -9.46
CA ILE A 91 2.80 -9.78 -9.64
C ILE A 91 3.41 -8.73 -8.73
N VAL A 92 3.63 -7.53 -9.28
CA VAL A 92 4.18 -6.39 -8.55
C VAL A 92 3.20 -5.24 -8.62
N ILE A 93 2.84 -4.67 -7.47
CA ILE A 93 1.99 -3.49 -7.38
C ILE A 93 2.70 -2.39 -6.56
N PRO A 94 2.59 -1.11 -6.97
CA PRO A 94 3.03 -0.02 -6.13
C PRO A 94 2.05 0.16 -4.97
N ILE A 95 2.55 0.45 -3.77
CA ILE A 95 1.77 0.77 -2.57
C ILE A 95 2.35 2.01 -1.89
N LEU A 96 1.55 2.69 -1.07
CA LEU A 96 2.00 3.83 -0.27
C LEU A 96 2.13 3.42 1.20
N PHE A 97 3.33 3.55 1.75
CA PHE A 97 3.67 3.16 3.11
C PHE A 97 3.42 4.31 4.08
N GLY A 98 2.29 4.24 4.78
CA GLY A 98 1.80 5.25 5.71
C GLY A 98 2.79 5.66 6.80
N PRO A 99 3.55 4.75 7.43
CA PRO A 99 4.56 5.10 8.44
C PRO A 99 5.66 6.05 7.95
N LYS A 100 5.94 6.10 6.64
CA LYS A 100 6.88 7.09 6.05
C LYS A 100 6.21 8.39 5.62
N ILE A 101 4.88 8.46 5.67
CA ILE A 101 4.07 9.65 5.34
C ILE A 101 3.67 10.40 6.60
N LEU A 102 3.26 9.68 7.64
CA LEU A 102 2.82 10.25 8.91
C LEU A 102 3.41 9.42 10.07
N PRO A 103 4.19 10.03 10.98
CA PRO A 103 4.64 9.34 12.19
C PRO A 103 3.45 8.86 13.03
N GLY A 104 3.47 7.59 13.43
CA GLY A 104 2.35 6.97 14.16
C GLY A 104 1.11 6.74 13.30
N TYR A 105 1.26 6.62 11.98
CA TYR A 105 0.17 6.31 11.05
C TYR A 105 -0.68 5.11 11.54
N GLY A 106 -1.96 5.37 11.80
CA GLY A 106 -2.97 4.36 12.18
C GLY A 106 -3.96 4.06 11.06
N GLY A 107 -4.11 4.97 10.09
CA GLY A 107 -5.01 4.77 8.96
C GLY A 107 -5.29 6.05 8.20
N TRP A 108 -6.37 6.07 7.41
CA TRP A 108 -6.80 7.27 6.70
C TRP A 108 -8.32 7.42 6.66
N ARG A 109 -8.79 8.64 6.43
CA ARG A 109 -10.20 8.94 6.17
C ARG A 109 -10.40 9.55 4.79
N PRO A 110 -11.48 9.20 4.08
CA PRO A 110 -11.84 9.87 2.84
C PRO A 110 -12.30 11.30 3.10
N TYR A 111 -11.83 12.24 2.28
CA TYR A 111 -12.28 13.63 2.26
C TYR A 111 -12.67 14.04 0.84
N THR A 112 -13.87 14.57 0.67
CA THR A 112 -14.31 15.12 -0.60
C THR A 112 -14.03 16.62 -0.64
N VAL A 113 -13.18 17.05 -1.57
CA VAL A 113 -12.80 18.45 -1.76
C VAL A 113 -14.04 19.32 -2.03
N LYS A 114 -14.13 20.46 -1.36
CA LYS A 114 -15.22 21.42 -1.48
C LYS A 114 -14.76 22.66 -2.26
N PRO A 115 -15.70 23.45 -2.82
CA PRO A 115 -15.37 24.73 -3.46
C PRO A 115 -14.62 25.67 -2.50
N GLY A 116 -13.46 26.14 -2.93
CA GLY A 116 -12.61 27.07 -2.17
C GLY A 116 -11.61 26.42 -1.21
N ASP A 117 -11.56 25.09 -1.18
CA ASP A 117 -10.54 24.34 -0.44
C ASP A 117 -9.15 24.50 -1.07
N THR A 118 -8.15 24.47 -0.20
CA THR A 118 -6.74 24.27 -0.56
C THR A 118 -6.21 23.16 0.34
N LEU A 119 -5.15 22.46 -0.08
CA LEU A 119 -4.54 21.42 0.75
C LEU A 119 -4.16 21.95 2.14
N THR A 120 -3.65 23.18 2.22
CA THR A 120 -3.32 23.86 3.49
C THR A 120 -4.56 24.10 4.36
N LYS A 121 -5.69 24.52 3.79
CA LYS A 121 -6.94 24.71 4.54
C LYS A 121 -7.48 23.38 5.07
N ILE A 122 -7.40 22.33 4.26
CA ILE A 122 -7.81 20.98 4.66
C ILE A 122 -6.91 20.50 5.79
N ALA A 123 -5.58 20.63 5.67
CA ALA A 123 -4.64 20.30 6.74
C ALA A 123 -4.95 21.09 8.03
N GLN A 124 -5.25 22.38 7.93
CA GLN A 124 -5.57 23.20 9.10
C GLN A 124 -6.85 22.72 9.81
N GLN A 125 -7.83 22.23 9.06
CA GLN A 125 -9.07 21.68 9.61
C GLN A 125 -8.87 20.28 10.20
N GLU A 126 -8.13 19.42 9.51
CA GLU A 126 -7.98 18.01 9.87
C GLU A 126 -6.89 17.80 10.93
N TYR A 127 -5.74 18.47 10.80
CA TYR A 127 -4.57 18.32 11.67
C TYR A 127 -4.37 19.46 12.66
N GLY A 128 -5.11 20.55 12.52
CA GLY A 128 -4.91 21.75 13.35
C GLY A 128 -3.65 22.54 13.00
N ASN A 129 -2.98 22.22 11.90
CA ASN A 129 -1.81 22.94 11.40
C ASN A 129 -1.84 23.02 9.86
N SER A 130 -1.00 23.87 9.28
CA SER A 130 -0.95 24.10 7.84
C SER A 130 -0.04 23.12 7.06
N ASP A 131 0.47 22.06 7.71
CA ASP A 131 1.30 21.04 7.07
C ASP A 131 0.43 20.07 6.27
N PHE A 132 0.40 20.27 4.96
CA PHE A 132 -0.41 19.47 4.04
C PHE A 132 0.37 18.34 3.39
N GLN A 133 1.66 18.20 3.70
CA GLN A 133 2.58 17.27 3.07
C GLN A 133 2.11 15.82 3.24
N PRO A 134 1.57 15.39 4.40
CA PRO A 134 0.99 14.05 4.53
C PRO A 134 -0.18 13.80 3.57
N ILE A 135 -1.06 14.80 3.38
CA ILE A 135 -2.20 14.70 2.44
C ILE A 135 -1.67 14.60 1.01
N PHE A 136 -0.72 15.44 0.62
CA PHE A 136 -0.15 15.40 -0.72
C PHE A 136 0.52 14.05 -1.00
N GLN A 137 1.36 13.57 -0.09
CA GLN A 137 2.07 12.29 -0.21
C GLN A 137 1.13 11.09 -0.30
N ALA A 138 0.05 11.07 0.48
CA ALA A 138 -0.96 10.00 0.43
C ALA A 138 -1.78 9.97 -0.87
N ASN A 139 -1.75 11.05 -1.65
CA ASN A 139 -2.54 11.22 -2.87
C ASN A 139 -1.69 11.47 -4.13
N GLN A 140 -0.37 11.20 -4.10
CA GLN A 140 0.54 11.45 -5.24
C GLN A 140 0.17 10.70 -6.52
N HIS A 141 -0.66 9.66 -6.43
CA HIS A 141 -1.17 8.91 -7.60
C HIS A 141 -2.27 9.68 -8.36
N ILE A 142 -2.93 10.66 -7.72
CA ILE A 142 -3.96 11.53 -8.33
C ILE A 142 -3.59 13.02 -8.29
N LEU A 143 -2.64 13.42 -7.45
CA LEU A 143 -2.15 14.80 -7.30
C LEU A 143 -0.74 14.93 -7.88
N ASN A 144 -0.64 15.58 -9.04
CA ASN A 144 0.64 15.94 -9.64
C ASN A 144 1.18 17.28 -9.10
N ASP A 145 0.28 18.20 -8.75
CA ASP A 145 0.59 19.51 -8.19
C ASP A 145 -0.20 19.71 -6.89
N PRO A 146 0.44 20.03 -5.75
CA PRO A 146 -0.26 20.27 -4.49
C PRO A 146 -1.23 21.48 -4.53
N ASN A 147 -1.06 22.40 -5.49
CA ASN A 147 -1.92 23.57 -5.63
C ASN A 147 -3.14 23.31 -6.53
N LEU A 148 -3.21 22.15 -7.20
CA LEU A 148 -4.28 21.79 -8.12
C LEU A 148 -5.15 20.68 -7.53
N ILE A 149 -6.17 21.10 -6.77
CA ILE A 149 -7.26 20.23 -6.31
C ILE A 149 -8.59 20.75 -6.82
N PHE A 150 -9.52 19.84 -7.11
CA PHE A 150 -10.81 20.19 -7.69
C PHE A 150 -11.97 19.78 -6.78
N PRO A 151 -13.04 20.59 -6.68
CA PRO A 151 -14.24 20.19 -5.94
C PRO A 151 -14.81 18.86 -6.41
N GLY A 152 -15.19 17.99 -5.47
CA GLY A 152 -15.66 16.63 -5.74
C GLY A 152 -14.55 15.57 -5.78
N GLN A 153 -13.27 15.96 -5.77
CA GLN A 153 -12.16 15.02 -5.72
C GLN A 153 -12.10 14.31 -4.35
N LEU A 154 -11.89 13.00 -4.37
CA LEU A 154 -11.72 12.20 -3.17
C LEU A 154 -10.23 12.15 -2.79
N LEU A 155 -9.89 12.66 -1.61
CA LEU A 155 -8.55 12.62 -1.04
C LEU A 155 -8.52 11.67 0.15
N ARG A 156 -7.38 11.01 0.32
CA ARG A 156 -7.04 10.22 1.49
C ARG A 156 -6.37 11.12 2.51
N ILE A 157 -6.91 11.23 3.72
CA ILE A 157 -6.35 12.02 4.81
C ILE A 157 -5.71 11.06 5.81
N PRO A 158 -4.37 10.91 5.86
CA PRO A 158 -3.67 10.10 6.86
C PRO A 158 -3.97 10.56 8.28
N ARG A 159 -4.06 9.62 9.22
CA ARG A 159 -4.37 9.83 10.64
C ARG A 159 -3.53 8.91 11.52
N ASN A 160 -3.30 9.34 12.76
CA ASN A 160 -2.60 8.57 13.79
C ASN A 160 -3.54 8.10 14.93
N ASP A 161 -4.83 8.36 14.80
CA ASP A 161 -5.88 8.15 15.81
C ASP A 161 -7.01 7.24 15.29
N ILE A 162 -6.69 6.31 14.38
CA ILE A 162 -7.61 5.31 13.83
C ILE A 162 -7.18 3.93 14.28
#